data_AF-A0A397YIB0-F1
#
_entry.id   AF-A0A397YIB0-F1
#
_cell.length_a   1.000
_cell.length_b   1.000
_cell.length_c   1.000
_cell.angle_alpha   90.00
_cell.angle_beta   90.00
_cell.angle_gamma   90.00
#
_symmetry.space_group_name_H-M   'P 1'
#
loop_
_entity.id
_entity.type
_entity.pdbx_description
1 polymer ?
#
loop_
_entity_poly.entity_id
_entity_poly.type
_entity_poly.pdbx_seq_one_letter_code
_entity_poly.pdbx_strand_id
1 'polypeptide(L)'
;MASPPRALSVSFFVLPLLALLINPATSIRTSIIKLPRSDGSRSAAADTYCESWRLAVETNNAGTWDVLPSSCVDSVARYLNGDQYGSDYDVIVDYALAFAKTVKISGDGKDVWIFDIDETLLTNIGYYKNHGYGVSRSEPFDSKSFNEWVVQGTLREMNGIL
;
A
#
# COMPACT_ATOMS: atom_id res chain seq x y z
N MET A 1 -26.78 -61.34 -21.35
CA MET A 1 -25.98 -60.38 -22.13
C MET A 1 -26.52 -58.99 -21.79
N ALA A 2 -25.84 -58.23 -20.92
CA ALA A 2 -26.31 -56.93 -20.44
C ALA A 2 -25.16 -55.91 -20.59
N SER A 3 -25.43 -54.82 -21.30
CA SER A 3 -24.48 -53.74 -21.62
C SER A 3 -24.11 -52.91 -20.37
N PRO A 4 -22.92 -52.29 -20.32
CA PRO A 4 -22.51 -51.46 -19.19
C PRO A 4 -23.13 -50.05 -19.29
N PRO A 5 -23.28 -49.31 -18.17
CA PRO A 5 -23.78 -47.95 -18.19
C PRO A 5 -22.70 -46.97 -18.66
N ARG A 6 -23.15 -45.96 -19.40
CA ARG A 6 -22.36 -44.90 -20.05
C ARG A 6 -21.75 -43.96 -19.01
N ALA A 7 -20.50 -44.20 -18.60
CA ALA A 7 -19.72 -43.28 -17.76
C ALA A 7 -18.93 -42.22 -18.56
N LEU A 8 -19.49 -41.73 -19.68
CA LEU A 8 -18.73 -40.88 -20.63
C LEU A 8 -19.13 -39.39 -20.64
N SER A 9 -20.14 -38.97 -19.87
CA SER A 9 -20.70 -37.62 -20.06
C SER A 9 -20.15 -36.53 -19.12
N VAL A 10 -19.62 -36.87 -17.94
CA VAL A 10 -19.20 -35.85 -16.96
C VAL A 10 -17.78 -35.34 -17.26
N SER A 11 -16.88 -36.22 -17.70
CA SER A 11 -15.46 -35.87 -17.96
C SER A 11 -15.29 -34.84 -19.09
N PHE A 12 -16.23 -34.80 -20.05
CA PHE A 12 -16.13 -33.94 -21.23
C PHE A 12 -16.34 -32.44 -20.93
N PHE A 13 -16.97 -32.09 -19.82
CA PHE A 13 -17.18 -30.70 -19.41
C PHE A 13 -16.15 -30.20 -18.38
N VAL A 14 -15.53 -31.11 -17.61
CA VAL A 14 -14.55 -30.73 -16.56
C VAL A 14 -13.21 -30.33 -17.19
N LEU A 15 -12.77 -31.04 -18.24
CA LEU A 15 -11.52 -30.78 -18.95
C LEU A 15 -11.45 -29.39 -19.63
N PRO A 16 -12.47 -28.92 -20.39
CA PRO A 16 -12.44 -27.57 -20.98
C PRO A 16 -12.60 -26.46 -19.93
N LEU A 17 -13.32 -26.71 -18.82
CA LEU A 17 -13.45 -25.73 -17.74
C LEU A 17 -12.13 -25.53 -16.98
N LEU A 18 -11.39 -26.61 -16.75
CA LEU A 18 -10.06 -26.57 -16.14
C LEU A 18 -9.03 -25.90 -17.06
N ALA A 19 -9.13 -26.11 -18.38
CA ALA A 19 -8.29 -25.41 -19.36
C ALA A 19 -8.56 -23.89 -19.40
N LEU A 20 -9.77 -23.43 -19.09
CA LEU A 20 -10.07 -21.99 -18.92
C LEU A 20 -9.38 -21.37 -17.70
N LEU A 21 -9.26 -22.13 -16.59
CA LEU A 21 -8.64 -21.65 -15.35
C LEU A 21 -7.11 -21.59 -15.42
N ILE A 22 -6.48 -22.40 -16.27
CA ILE A 22 -5.01 -22.47 -16.40
C ILE A 22 -4.50 -21.61 -17.55
N ASN A 23 -5.39 -20.95 -18.32
CA ASN A 23 -4.97 -20.17 -19.47
C ASN A 23 -4.32 -18.85 -18.98
N PRO A 24 -3.00 -18.63 -19.12
CA PRO A 24 -2.34 -17.40 -18.69
C PRO A 24 -2.76 -16.18 -19.54
N ALA A 25 -3.60 -16.39 -20.56
CA ALA A 25 -4.20 -15.37 -21.39
C ALA A 25 -5.32 -14.58 -20.69
N THR A 26 -5.82 -15.02 -19.52
CA THR A 26 -6.54 -14.14 -18.59
C THR A 26 -5.55 -13.38 -17.70
N SER A 27 -4.47 -12.87 -18.30
CA SER A 27 -3.83 -11.68 -17.78
C SER A 27 -4.92 -10.61 -17.77
N ILE A 28 -5.47 -10.32 -16.59
CA ILE A 28 -6.12 -9.05 -16.36
C ILE A 28 -5.07 -8.03 -16.79
N ARG A 29 -5.21 -7.49 -18.01
CA ARG A 29 -4.54 -6.26 -18.36
C ARG A 29 -5.13 -5.27 -17.39
N THR A 30 -4.49 -5.10 -16.24
CA THR A 30 -4.73 -3.95 -15.39
C THR A 30 -4.26 -2.79 -16.25
N SER A 31 -5.22 -2.20 -16.97
CA SER A 31 -5.05 -0.89 -17.55
C SER A 31 -4.94 0.05 -16.37
N ILE A 32 -3.76 0.11 -15.75
CA ILE A 32 -3.45 1.09 -14.73
C ILE A 32 -3.44 2.41 -15.48
N ILE A 33 -4.53 3.17 -15.31
CA ILE A 33 -4.62 4.54 -15.82
C ILE A 33 -3.52 5.30 -15.09
N LYS A 34 -2.38 5.47 -15.75
CA LYS A 34 -1.28 6.26 -15.21
C LYS A 34 -1.65 7.72 -15.33
N LEU A 35 -1.58 8.46 -14.23
CA LEU A 35 -1.68 9.90 -14.24
C LEU A 35 -0.64 10.46 -15.23
N PRO A 36 -1.03 11.31 -16.19
CA PRO A 36 -0.09 11.90 -17.13
C PRO A 36 0.94 12.71 -16.34
N ARG A 37 2.22 12.48 -16.67
CA ARG A 37 3.34 13.21 -16.05
C ARG A 37 3.22 14.69 -16.44
N SER A 38 3.07 15.57 -15.45
CA SER A 38 3.11 17.01 -15.68
C SER A 38 4.57 17.48 -15.85
N ASP A 39 4.85 18.23 -16.90
CA ASP A 39 6.13 18.90 -17.17
C ASP A 39 6.20 20.27 -16.45
N GLY A 40 6.03 20.26 -15.13
CA GLY A 40 6.66 21.23 -14.22
C GLY A 40 6.60 22.72 -14.59
N SER A 41 5.47 23.24 -15.05
CA SER A 41 5.27 24.68 -15.20
C SER A 41 4.13 25.17 -14.29
N ARG A 42 4.51 25.89 -13.22
CA ARG A 42 3.70 26.59 -12.19
C ARG A 42 3.35 25.78 -10.93
N SER A 43 3.74 26.32 -9.77
CA SER A 43 3.69 25.72 -8.43
C SER A 43 2.31 25.18 -8.01
N ALA A 44 1.23 25.87 -8.34
CA ALA A 44 -0.12 25.42 -7.97
C ALA A 44 -0.59 24.18 -8.75
N ALA A 45 -0.21 24.05 -10.02
CA ALA A 45 -0.54 22.88 -10.84
C ALA A 45 0.30 21.66 -10.43
N ALA A 46 1.56 21.88 -10.05
CA ALA A 46 2.41 20.85 -9.48
C ALA A 46 1.86 20.35 -8.13
N ASP A 47 1.47 21.25 -7.22
CA ASP A 47 0.85 20.89 -5.93
C ASP A 47 -0.43 20.06 -6.13
N THR A 48 -1.33 20.49 -7.02
CA THR A 48 -2.58 19.76 -7.32
C THR A 48 -2.29 18.37 -7.89
N TYR A 49 -1.30 18.26 -8.77
CA TYR A 49 -0.86 16.98 -9.32
C TYR A 49 -0.32 16.05 -8.23
N CYS A 50 0.49 16.59 -7.30
CA CYS A 50 1.12 15.80 -6.24
C CYS A 50 0.12 15.30 -5.20
N GLU A 51 -0.89 16.09 -4.86
CA GLU A 51 -2.01 15.62 -4.03
C GLU A 51 -2.81 14.53 -4.75
N SER A 52 -3.09 14.71 -6.05
CA SER A 52 -3.78 13.70 -6.86
C SER A 52 -2.97 12.41 -7.00
N TRP A 53 -1.65 12.54 -7.13
CA TRP A 53 -0.72 11.42 -7.19
C TRP A 53 -0.67 10.68 -5.86
N ARG A 54 -0.56 11.39 -4.72
CA ARG A 54 -0.62 10.80 -3.37
C ARG A 54 -1.92 10.03 -3.18
N LEU A 55 -3.06 10.64 -3.51
CA LEU A 55 -4.35 9.95 -3.47
C LEU A 55 -4.35 8.68 -4.33
N ALA A 56 -3.80 8.74 -5.55
CA ALA A 56 -3.69 7.56 -6.40
C ALA A 56 -2.77 6.48 -5.83
N VAL A 57 -1.73 6.83 -5.06
CA VAL A 57 -0.89 5.88 -4.33
C VAL A 57 -1.68 5.22 -3.20
N GLU A 58 -2.34 6.01 -2.35
CA GLU A 58 -3.13 5.50 -1.21
C GLU A 58 -4.28 4.58 -1.65
N THR A 59 -4.88 4.86 -2.81
CA THR A 59 -5.94 4.01 -3.38
C THR A 59 -5.42 2.93 -4.32
N ASN A 60 -4.10 2.68 -4.37
CA ASN A 60 -3.43 1.70 -5.23
C ASN A 60 -3.71 1.87 -6.75
N ASN A 61 -4.16 3.05 -7.17
CA ASN A 61 -4.42 3.39 -8.58
C ASN A 61 -3.13 3.75 -9.33
N ALA A 62 -2.08 4.18 -8.63
CA ALA A 62 -0.78 4.47 -9.24
C ALA A 62 -0.03 3.20 -9.68
N GLY A 63 -0.39 2.02 -9.13
CA GLY A 63 0.35 0.79 -9.29
C GLY A 63 1.70 0.80 -8.56
N THR A 64 2.62 -0.06 -8.96
CA THR A 64 3.99 -0.10 -8.40
C THR A 64 4.78 1.14 -8.79
N TRP A 65 5.45 1.75 -7.81
CA TRP A 65 6.37 2.86 -7.98
C TRP A 65 7.61 2.65 -7.10
N ASP A 66 8.78 3.05 -7.61
CA ASP A 66 10.06 2.83 -6.91
C ASP A 66 10.54 4.07 -6.15
N VAL A 67 10.19 5.26 -6.66
CA VAL A 67 10.64 6.55 -6.14
C VAL A 67 9.55 7.60 -6.30
N LEU A 68 9.61 8.64 -5.46
CA LEU A 68 8.72 9.77 -5.54
C LEU A 68 8.94 10.55 -6.86
N PRO A 69 7.88 11.06 -7.53
CA PRO A 69 8.07 12.04 -8.60
C PRO A 69 8.85 13.25 -8.07
N SER A 70 9.92 13.65 -8.78
CA SER A 70 10.79 14.75 -8.33
C SER A 70 10.06 16.09 -8.16
N SER A 71 8.95 16.31 -8.85
CA SER A 71 8.10 17.49 -8.69
C SER A 71 7.26 17.47 -7.40
N CYS A 72 7.17 16.34 -6.71
CA CYS A 72 6.28 16.12 -5.57
C CYS A 72 6.99 16.06 -4.21
N VAL A 73 8.32 16.19 -4.19
CA VAL A 73 9.12 16.19 -2.96
C VAL A 73 8.63 17.22 -1.97
N ASP A 74 8.52 18.47 -2.41
CA ASP A 74 8.12 19.57 -1.52
C ASP A 74 6.66 19.42 -1.06
N SER A 75 5.79 18.83 -1.88
CA SER A 75 4.41 18.51 -1.50
C SER A 75 4.37 17.44 -0.41
N VAL A 76 5.09 16.34 -0.61
CA VAL A 76 5.16 15.23 0.35
C VAL A 76 5.86 15.65 1.64
N ALA A 77 6.94 16.42 1.55
CA ALA A 77 7.60 16.97 2.72
C ALA A 77 6.65 17.86 3.54
N ARG A 78 5.86 18.73 2.89
CA ARG A 78 4.83 19.52 3.59
C ARG A 78 3.74 18.66 4.20
N TYR A 79 3.28 17.62 3.50
CA TYR A 79 2.29 16.68 4.02
C TYR A 79 2.80 15.96 5.28
N LEU A 80 3.99 15.37 5.23
CA LEU A 80 4.57 14.57 6.33
C LEU A 80 4.98 15.41 7.55
N ASN A 81 5.37 16.67 7.35
CA ASN A 81 5.77 17.57 8.45
C ASN A 81 4.66 18.53 8.89
N GLY A 82 3.54 18.57 8.18
CA GLY A 82 2.37 19.37 8.51
C GLY A 82 1.34 18.56 9.28
N ASP A 83 0.19 19.19 9.53
CA ASP A 83 -0.87 18.58 10.35
C ASP A 83 -1.66 17.50 9.61
N GLN A 84 -1.63 17.50 8.27
CA GLN A 84 -2.47 16.62 7.45
C GLN A 84 -2.12 15.14 7.64
N TYR A 85 -0.83 14.78 7.70
CA TYR A 85 -0.43 13.38 7.91
C TYR A 85 -0.94 12.83 9.26
N GLY A 86 -0.80 13.62 10.33
CA GLY A 86 -1.34 13.26 11.65
C GLY A 86 -2.86 13.17 11.64
N SER A 87 -3.54 14.13 11.02
CA SER A 87 -5.00 14.12 10.91
C SER A 87 -5.53 12.94 10.09
N ASP A 88 -4.86 12.56 8.99
CA ASP A 88 -5.24 11.40 8.18
C ASP A 88 -5.08 10.11 8.99
N TYR A 89 -4.01 10.02 9.80
CA TYR A 89 -3.76 8.89 10.69
C TYR A 89 -4.80 8.77 11.82
N ASP A 90 -5.11 9.87 12.52
CA ASP A 90 -6.08 9.89 13.62
C ASP A 90 -7.46 9.38 13.17
N VAL A 91 -7.89 9.75 11.95
CA VAL A 91 -9.15 9.27 11.36
C VAL A 91 -9.12 7.74 11.19
N ILE A 92 -8.02 7.17 10.68
CA ILE A 92 -7.89 5.72 10.49
C ILE A 92 -7.92 4.99 11.84
N VAL A 93 -7.24 5.53 12.86
CA VAL A 93 -7.26 5.00 14.22
C VAL A 93 -8.68 4.97 14.79
N ASP A 94 -9.44 6.06 14.63
CA ASP A 94 -10.82 6.13 15.09
C ASP A 94 -11.71 5.08 14.41
N TYR A 95 -11.57 4.89 13.09
CA TYR A 95 -12.30 3.84 12.37
C TYR A 95 -11.91 2.44 12.85
N ALA A 96 -10.61 2.17 13.02
CA ALA A 96 -10.10 0.90 13.49
C ALA A 96 -10.64 0.59 14.90
N LEU A 97 -10.56 1.55 15.82
CA LEU A 97 -11.06 1.40 17.19
C LEU A 97 -12.59 1.23 17.23
N ALA A 98 -13.32 1.96 16.39
CA ALA A 98 -14.77 1.80 16.28
C ALA A 98 -15.13 0.39 15.81
N PHE A 99 -14.44 -0.14 14.78
CA PHE A 99 -14.62 -1.50 14.31
C PHE A 99 -14.26 -2.53 15.39
N ALA A 100 -13.13 -2.35 16.09
CA ALA A 100 -12.68 -3.22 17.18
C ALA A 100 -13.78 -3.52 18.20
N LYS A 101 -14.48 -2.47 18.62
CA LYS A 101 -15.55 -2.52 19.62
C LYS A 101 -16.78 -3.31 19.14
N THR A 102 -16.94 -3.54 17.84
CA THR A 102 -18.04 -4.34 17.28
C THR A 102 -17.75 -5.83 17.21
N VAL A 103 -16.48 -6.22 17.31
CA VAL A 103 -16.05 -7.61 17.16
C VAL A 103 -16.44 -8.41 18.41
N LYS A 104 -17.14 -9.54 18.22
CA LYS A 104 -17.45 -10.47 19.31
C LYS A 104 -16.28 -11.40 19.56
N ILE A 105 -15.62 -11.23 20.70
CA ILE A 105 -14.52 -12.09 21.15
C ILE A 105 -15.09 -13.44 21.60
N SER A 106 -14.49 -14.53 21.12
CA SER A 106 -14.99 -15.90 21.33
C SER A 106 -14.69 -16.44 22.74
N GLY A 107 -13.70 -15.86 23.42
CA GLY A 107 -13.27 -16.26 24.76
C GLY A 107 -12.33 -17.48 24.78
N ASP A 108 -11.90 -17.99 23.62
CA ASP A 108 -11.00 -19.13 23.52
C ASP A 108 -9.50 -18.74 23.56
N GLY A 109 -9.22 -17.44 23.65
CA GLY A 109 -7.87 -16.88 23.69
C GLY A 109 -7.16 -16.81 22.34
N LYS A 110 -7.87 -16.97 21.21
CA LYS A 110 -7.28 -16.98 19.86
C LYS A 110 -7.63 -15.77 19.00
N ASP A 111 -8.42 -14.85 19.53
CA ASP A 111 -8.74 -13.59 18.86
C ASP A 111 -7.51 -12.68 18.87
N VAL A 112 -7.02 -12.29 17.69
CA VAL A 112 -5.79 -11.50 17.53
C VAL A 112 -6.00 -10.29 16.62
N TRP A 113 -5.26 -9.22 16.90
CA TRP A 113 -5.09 -8.07 16.02
C TRP A 113 -3.64 -8.01 15.57
N ILE A 114 -3.41 -7.97 14.26
CA ILE A 114 -2.07 -7.93 13.69
C ILE A 114 -1.77 -6.49 13.27
N PHE A 115 -0.65 -5.97 13.74
CA PHE A 115 -0.13 -4.67 13.36
C PHE A 115 1.18 -4.86 12.61
N ASP A 116 1.37 -4.06 11.57
CA ASP A 116 2.70 -3.79 11.04
C ASP A 116 3.46 -2.84 11.99
N ILE A 117 4.78 -2.72 11.84
CA ILE A 117 5.62 -1.89 12.70
C ILE A 117 5.93 -0.56 12.03
N ASP A 118 6.64 -0.61 10.91
CA ASP A 118 7.14 0.57 10.20
C ASP A 118 5.98 1.34 9.55
N GLU A 119 5.97 2.66 9.70
CA GLU A 119 4.93 3.57 9.23
C GLU A 119 3.50 3.27 9.76
N THR A 120 3.38 2.33 10.71
CA THR A 120 2.12 1.92 11.34
C THR A 120 2.15 2.18 12.84
N LEU A 121 3.05 1.53 13.58
CA LEU A 121 3.25 1.77 15.02
C LEU A 121 4.37 2.79 15.27
N LEU A 122 5.42 2.73 14.47
CA LEU A 122 6.60 3.57 14.57
C LEU A 122 6.80 4.35 13.28
N THR A 123 7.28 5.59 13.39
CA THR A 123 7.53 6.44 12.20
C THR A 123 9.01 6.55 11.86
N ASN A 124 9.33 6.27 10.60
CA ASN A 124 10.64 6.45 9.98
C ASN A 124 10.79 7.80 9.28
N ILE A 125 9.83 8.72 9.43
CA ILE A 125 9.87 10.06 8.79
C ILE A 125 11.16 10.81 9.15
N GLY A 126 11.69 10.63 10.37
CA GLY A 126 12.96 11.21 10.79
C GLY A 126 14.15 10.77 9.92
N TYR A 127 14.20 9.49 9.53
CA TYR A 127 15.19 8.98 8.59
C TYR A 127 14.97 9.58 7.20
N TYR A 128 13.76 9.49 6.68
CA TYR A 128 13.44 9.96 5.32
C TYR A 128 13.67 11.46 5.14
N LYS A 129 13.42 12.28 6.16
CA LYS A 129 13.72 13.72 6.16
C LYS A 129 15.19 14.03 5.88
N ASN A 130 16.10 13.19 6.37
CA ASN A 130 17.55 13.34 6.16
C ASN A 130 18.04 12.73 4.84
N HIS A 131 17.17 11.97 4.14
CA HIS A 131 17.46 11.27 2.88
C HIS A 131 16.51 11.73 1.76
N GLY A 132 16.07 12.99 1.83
CA GLY A 132 15.27 13.63 0.80
C GLY A 132 13.86 13.09 0.60
N TYR A 133 13.31 12.23 1.47
CA TYR A 133 12.00 11.58 1.27
C TYR A 133 11.94 10.63 0.06
N GLY A 134 13.07 10.06 -0.37
CA GLY A 134 13.09 9.04 -1.43
C GLY A 134 12.90 9.58 -2.85
N VAL A 135 13.37 10.81 -3.12
CA VAL A 135 13.19 11.55 -4.40
C VAL A 135 13.80 10.87 -5.62
N SER A 136 14.94 10.19 -5.43
CA SER A 136 15.84 9.96 -6.55
C SER A 136 16.36 8.54 -6.59
N ARG A 137 16.44 7.99 -7.80
CA ARG A 137 17.25 6.79 -8.08
C ARG A 137 18.73 6.98 -7.71
N SER A 138 19.19 8.22 -7.49
CA SER A 138 20.56 8.54 -7.06
C SER A 138 20.77 8.50 -5.55
N GLU A 139 19.70 8.54 -4.75
CA GLU A 139 19.72 8.23 -3.30
C GLU A 139 18.69 7.13 -3.03
N PRO A 140 18.90 5.92 -3.56
CA PRO A 140 18.02 4.81 -3.30
C PRO A 140 18.02 4.49 -1.80
N PHE A 141 16.94 3.88 -1.33
CA PHE A 141 16.89 3.35 0.03
C PHE A 141 18.12 2.45 0.29
N ASP A 142 18.93 2.85 1.26
CA ASP A 142 20.08 2.07 1.71
C ASP A 142 19.73 1.34 3.00
N SER A 143 19.56 0.03 2.90
CA SER A 143 19.16 -0.80 4.04
C SER A 143 20.19 -0.80 5.16
N LYS A 144 21.47 -0.63 4.83
CA LYS A 144 22.54 -0.56 5.82
C LYS A 144 22.42 0.70 6.67
N SER A 145 22.34 1.87 6.04
CA SER A 145 22.15 3.15 6.72
C SER A 145 20.86 3.18 7.53
N PHE A 146 19.77 2.63 6.98
CA PHE A 146 18.51 2.50 7.71
C PHE A 146 18.67 1.66 8.98
N ASN A 147 19.30 0.48 8.88
CA ASN A 147 19.53 -0.37 10.05
C ASN A 147 20.45 0.29 11.09
N GLU A 148 21.50 1.00 10.66
CA GLU A 148 22.37 1.78 11.55
C GLU A 148 21.60 2.89 12.29
N TRP A 149 20.62 3.51 11.61
CA TRP A 149 19.74 4.50 12.22
C TRP A 149 18.72 3.87 13.19
N VAL A 150 18.11 2.74 12.84
CA VAL A 150 17.18 2.00 13.72
C VAL A 150 17.82 1.65 15.06
N VAL A 151 19.09 1.20 15.05
CA VAL A 151 19.83 0.84 16.28
C VAL A 151 20.04 2.03 17.23
N GLN A 152 19.93 3.27 16.76
CA GLN A 152 20.02 4.44 17.61
C GLN A 152 18.79 4.59 18.53
N GLY A 153 17.69 3.88 18.25
CA GLY A 153 16.51 3.86 19.12
C GLY A 153 15.78 5.21 19.19
N THR A 154 15.82 6.00 18.12
CA THR A 154 15.23 7.36 18.08
C THR A 154 13.86 7.41 17.40
N LEU A 155 13.27 6.24 17.11
CA LEU A 155 11.94 6.09 16.54
C LEU A 155 10.89 6.75 17.44
N ARG A 156 9.89 7.35 16.81
CA ARG A 156 8.74 7.90 17.52
C ARG A 156 7.55 6.99 17.36
N GLU A 157 6.80 6.83 18.43
CA GLU A 157 5.50 6.20 18.41
C GLU A 157 4.52 7.06 17.62
N MET A 158 3.66 6.40 16.85
CA MET A 158 2.50 7.03 16.24
C MET A 158 1.37 7.06 17.26
N ASN A 159 0.93 8.26 17.63
CA ASN A 159 -0.06 8.46 18.69
C ASN A 159 -1.40 7.81 18.32
N GLY A 160 -2.03 7.11 19.26
CA GLY A 160 -3.41 6.61 19.11
C GLY A 160 -3.53 5.13 18.74
N ILE A 161 -2.46 4.45 18.31
CA ILE A 161 -2.48 2.99 18.15
C ILE A 161 -2.00 2.24 19.40
N LEU A 162 -1.01 2.79 20.12
CA LEU A 162 -0.47 2.21 21.37
C LEU A 162 -1.12 2.81 22.62
#